data_AF-A0A3A4RQA3-F1
#
_entry.id   AF-A0A3A4RQA3-F1
#
_cell.length_a   1.000
_cell.length_b   1.000
_cell.length_c   1.000
_cell.angle_alpha   90.00
_cell.angle_beta   90.00
_cell.angle_gamma   90.00
#
_symmetry.space_group_name_H-M   'P 1'
#
loop_
_entity.id
_entity.type
_entity.pdbx_description
1 polymer ?
#
loop_
_entity_poly.entity_id
_entity_poly.type
_entity_poly.pdbx_seq_one_letter_code
_entity_poly.pdbx_strand_id
1 'polypeptide(L)'
;MEIKVMSTIDLTNFKEICDSVRDSIPSPYTVSWDEDFQVIRIVFGKKEDKPLLRTLVNKFPHQWDFTTIDNATEFIDRFISSIFGIIPGQILFASGETTDPMLFAVWWPWGDEDYISLRIGIYDPRNDNLLSKDKIRNHLSEWFNIKKT
;
A
#
# COMPACT_ATOMS: atom_id res chain seq x y z
N MET A 1 13.51 -29.21 25.47
CA MET A 1 13.75 -28.73 24.10
C MET A 1 12.46 -28.07 23.65
N GLU A 2 12.33 -26.76 23.87
CA GLU A 2 11.15 -26.02 23.43
C GLU A 2 11.21 -25.83 21.92
N ILE A 3 10.22 -26.38 21.21
CA ILE A 3 10.01 -26.09 19.80
C ILE A 3 9.50 -24.65 19.74
N LYS A 4 10.36 -23.72 19.36
CA LYS A 4 9.97 -22.34 19.05
C LYS A 4 9.10 -22.40 17.79
N VAL A 5 7.80 -22.51 17.95
CA VAL A 5 6.84 -22.32 16.86
C VAL A 5 7.02 -20.88 16.38
N MET A 6 7.71 -20.71 15.24
CA MET A 6 7.76 -19.42 14.56
C MET A 6 6.36 -19.20 13.97
N SER A 7 5.52 -18.45 14.68
CA SER A 7 4.23 -18.00 14.15
C SER A 7 4.50 -17.16 12.91
N THR A 8 4.17 -17.66 11.73
CA THR A 8 4.19 -16.86 10.50
C THR A 8 2.85 -16.15 10.38
N ILE A 9 2.85 -14.84 10.13
CA ILE A 9 1.63 -14.11 9.79
C ILE A 9 1.17 -14.58 8.41
N ASP A 10 -0.10 -14.94 8.29
CA ASP A 10 -0.72 -15.25 7.00
C ASP A 10 -1.03 -13.94 6.25
N LEU A 11 -0.35 -13.74 5.12
CA LEU A 11 -0.50 -12.57 4.26
C LEU A 11 -1.14 -12.93 2.90
N THR A 12 -1.78 -14.10 2.79
CA THR A 12 -2.32 -14.61 1.51
C THR A 12 -3.28 -13.60 0.87
N ASN A 13 -4.22 -13.03 1.63
CA ASN A 13 -5.13 -12.00 1.13
C ASN A 13 -4.38 -10.74 0.65
N PHE A 14 -3.32 -10.33 1.33
CA PHE A 14 -2.54 -9.15 0.91
C PHE A 14 -1.82 -9.42 -0.41
N LYS A 15 -1.28 -10.63 -0.57
CA LYS A 15 -0.67 -11.06 -1.83
C LYS A 15 -1.69 -11.06 -2.96
N GLU A 16 -2.90 -11.60 -2.75
CA GLU A 16 -3.96 -11.62 -3.77
C GLU A 16 -4.39 -10.20 -4.21
N ILE A 17 -4.50 -9.28 -3.27
CA ILE A 17 -4.75 -7.85 -3.57
C ILE A 17 -3.58 -7.30 -4.39
N CYS A 18 -2.33 -7.51 -3.96
CA CYS A 18 -1.15 -7.00 -4.65
C CYS A 18 -0.98 -7.58 -6.06
N ASP A 19 -1.23 -8.88 -6.26
CA ASP A 19 -1.24 -9.53 -7.57
C ASP A 19 -2.28 -8.88 -8.49
N SER A 20 -3.51 -8.68 -7.98
CA SER A 20 -4.58 -8.01 -8.73
C SER A 20 -4.20 -6.59 -9.13
N VAL A 21 -3.60 -5.83 -8.20
CA VAL A 21 -3.13 -4.47 -8.45
C VAL A 21 -2.04 -4.47 -9.52
N ARG A 22 -0.99 -5.29 -9.36
CA ARG A 22 0.12 -5.44 -10.31
C ARG A 22 -0.39 -5.71 -11.73
N ASP A 23 -1.30 -6.67 -11.87
CA ASP A 23 -1.80 -7.11 -13.18
C ASP A 23 -2.69 -6.06 -13.86
N SER A 24 -3.10 -5.02 -13.12
CA SER A 24 -3.91 -3.91 -13.63
C SER A 24 -3.13 -2.61 -13.87
N ILE A 25 -1.82 -2.57 -13.60
CA ILE A 25 -1.00 -1.36 -13.80
C ILE A 25 -0.90 -1.05 -15.31
N PRO A 26 -1.25 0.17 -15.76
CA PRO A 26 -1.14 0.53 -17.17
C PRO A 26 0.34 0.66 -17.60
N SER A 27 0.63 0.23 -18.81
CA SER A 27 1.96 0.33 -19.42
C SER A 27 2.08 1.60 -20.27
N PRO A 28 3.22 2.30 -20.27
CA PRO A 28 4.42 2.02 -19.50
C PRO A 28 4.31 2.49 -18.04
N TYR A 29 4.99 1.78 -17.14
CA TYR A 29 5.16 2.17 -15.75
C TYR A 29 6.59 1.92 -15.27
N THR A 30 6.97 2.62 -14.20
CA THR A 30 8.18 2.32 -13.43
C THR A 30 7.79 1.84 -12.05
N VAL A 31 8.48 0.81 -11.53
CA VAL A 31 8.30 0.29 -10.18
C VAL A 31 9.63 0.30 -9.43
N SER A 32 9.62 0.74 -8.18
CA SER A 32 10.81 0.89 -7.34
C SER A 32 10.44 0.76 -5.87
N TRP A 33 11.43 0.51 -5.02
CA TRP A 33 11.28 0.65 -3.57
C TRP A 33 11.54 2.11 -3.19
N ASP A 34 10.63 2.68 -2.39
CA ASP A 34 10.73 4.03 -1.85
C ASP A 34 11.36 3.94 -0.44
N GLU A 35 12.63 4.33 -0.30
CA GLU A 35 13.36 4.20 0.95
C GLU A 35 12.89 5.17 2.04
N ASP A 36 12.34 6.33 1.66
CA ASP A 36 11.87 7.32 2.63
C ASP A 36 10.60 6.82 3.33
N PHE A 37 9.73 6.18 2.56
CA PHE A 37 8.44 5.68 3.04
C PHE A 37 8.44 4.18 3.36
N GLN A 38 9.48 3.44 2.97
CA GLN A 38 9.59 1.98 3.10
C GLN A 38 8.40 1.24 2.45
N VAL A 39 8.08 1.62 1.21
CA VAL A 39 6.95 1.10 0.44
C VAL A 39 7.33 0.84 -1.02
N ILE A 40 6.48 0.13 -1.74
CA ILE A 40 6.54 0.07 -3.20
C ILE A 40 6.06 1.41 -3.75
N ARG A 41 6.78 1.94 -4.74
CA ARG A 41 6.37 3.10 -5.52
C ARG A 41 6.28 2.73 -7.00
N ILE A 42 5.09 2.91 -7.56
CA ILE A 42 4.77 2.71 -8.97
C ILE A 42 4.40 4.06 -9.57
N VAL A 43 4.94 4.39 -10.74
CA VAL A 43 4.61 5.62 -11.48
C VAL A 43 4.15 5.26 -12.89
N PHE A 44 3.02 5.80 -13.31
CA PHE A 44 2.40 5.55 -14.61
C PHE A 44 1.63 6.79 -15.10
N GLY A 45 1.28 6.82 -16.39
CA GLY A 45 0.56 7.94 -17.00
C GLY A 45 -0.95 7.92 -16.67
N LYS A 46 -1.54 9.09 -16.44
CA LYS A 46 -2.97 9.24 -16.03
C LYS A 46 -3.99 8.78 -17.07
N LYS A 47 -3.66 8.84 -18.36
CA LYS A 47 -4.64 8.60 -19.45
C LYS A 47 -5.26 7.19 -19.45
N GLU A 48 -4.60 6.22 -18.83
CA GLU A 48 -5.02 4.81 -18.81
C GLU A 48 -5.23 4.28 -17.38
N ASP A 49 -5.52 5.16 -16.44
CA ASP A 49 -5.55 4.88 -15.00
C ASP A 49 -6.81 4.12 -14.53
N LYS A 50 -7.91 4.23 -15.28
CA LYS A 50 -9.24 3.70 -14.90
C LYS A 50 -9.27 2.22 -14.51
N PRO A 51 -8.61 1.29 -15.23
CA PRO A 51 -8.60 -0.13 -14.85
C PRO A 51 -7.94 -0.34 -13.48
N LEU A 52 -6.80 0.30 -13.23
CA LEU A 52 -6.08 0.21 -11.96
C LEU A 52 -6.88 0.83 -10.82
N LEU A 53 -7.45 2.03 -11.02
CA LEU A 53 -8.30 2.67 -10.02
C LEU A 53 -9.51 1.80 -9.66
N ARG A 54 -10.15 1.19 -10.67
CA ARG A 54 -11.25 0.24 -10.46
C ARG A 54 -10.80 -0.98 -9.66
N THR A 55 -9.62 -1.52 -9.92
CA THR A 55 -9.05 -2.61 -9.12
C THR A 55 -8.87 -2.19 -7.66
N LEU A 56 -8.31 -1.00 -7.39
CA LEU A 56 -8.14 -0.48 -6.04
C LEU A 56 -9.47 -0.38 -5.30
N VAL A 57 -10.47 0.27 -5.90
CA VAL A 57 -11.83 0.41 -5.33
C VAL A 57 -12.48 -0.95 -5.05
N ASN A 58 -12.27 -1.95 -5.92
CA ASN A 58 -12.89 -3.27 -5.76
C ASN A 58 -12.17 -4.15 -4.73
N LYS A 59 -10.86 -3.97 -4.54
CA LYS A 59 -10.03 -4.87 -3.72
C LYS A 59 -9.80 -4.34 -2.31
N PHE A 60 -9.87 -3.03 -2.11
CA PHE A 60 -9.75 -2.41 -0.80
C PHE A 60 -11.15 -2.05 -0.27
N PRO A 61 -11.56 -2.60 0.89
CA PRO A 61 -12.88 -2.33 1.46
C PRO A 61 -13.06 -0.89 1.99
N HIS A 62 -11.95 -0.20 2.31
CA HIS A 62 -11.99 1.15 2.84
C HIS A 62 -11.19 2.11 1.96
N GLN A 63 -11.69 3.34 1.85
CA GLN A 63 -11.00 4.43 1.19
C GLN A 63 -11.30 5.78 1.84
N TRP A 64 -10.32 6.67 1.82
CA TRP A 64 -10.45 8.06 2.25
C TRP A 64 -9.70 8.98 1.31
N ASP A 65 -10.20 10.20 1.20
CA ASP A 65 -9.56 11.31 0.52
C ASP A 65 -9.41 12.49 1.49
N PHE A 66 -8.83 13.59 1.02
CA PHE A 66 -8.66 14.81 1.81
C PHE A 66 -9.95 15.35 2.45
N THR A 67 -11.13 15.06 1.90
CA THR A 67 -12.41 15.57 2.40
C THR A 67 -13.11 14.65 3.38
N THR A 68 -12.77 13.36 3.35
CA THR A 68 -13.41 12.32 4.14
C THR A 68 -12.53 11.84 5.30
N ILE A 69 -11.25 12.19 5.28
CA ILE A 69 -10.29 11.63 6.21
C ILE A 69 -10.48 12.03 7.67
N ASP A 70 -11.04 13.20 7.94
CA ASP A 70 -11.34 13.65 9.30
C ASP A 70 -12.39 12.77 10.02
N ASN A 71 -13.07 11.87 9.30
CA ASN A 71 -14.02 10.92 9.86
C ASN A 71 -13.43 9.51 10.01
N ALA A 72 -12.12 9.34 9.83
CA ALA A 72 -11.47 8.04 9.93
C ALA A 72 -11.42 7.54 11.39
N THR A 73 -11.10 6.25 11.55
CA THR A 73 -10.91 5.67 12.87
C THR A 73 -9.59 6.15 13.48
N GLU A 74 -9.47 6.06 14.81
CA GLU A 74 -8.21 6.39 15.50
C GLU A 74 -7.02 5.55 14.97
N PHE A 75 -7.27 4.31 14.53
CA PHE A 75 -6.24 3.47 13.93
C PHE A 75 -5.71 4.07 12.62
N ILE A 76 -6.61 4.57 11.76
CA ILE A 76 -6.27 5.24 10.52
C ILE A 76 -5.63 6.60 10.81
N ASP A 77 -6.09 7.37 11.80
CA ASP A 77 -5.46 8.63 12.21
C ASP A 77 -4.01 8.43 12.64
N ARG A 78 -3.74 7.38 13.43
CA ARG A 78 -2.36 7.02 13.81
C ARG A 78 -1.52 6.64 12.60
N PHE A 79 -2.07 5.85 11.67
CA PHE A 79 -1.38 5.54 10.42
C PHE A 79 -1.06 6.81 9.63
N ILE A 80 -2.03 7.70 9.47
CA ILE A 80 -1.88 8.93 8.68
C ILE A 80 -0.91 9.91 9.32
N SER A 81 -0.89 9.97 10.65
CA SER A 81 0.12 10.72 11.41
C SER A 81 1.51 10.10 11.32
N SER A 82 1.60 8.78 11.08
CA SER A 82 2.88 8.08 10.85
C SER A 82 3.44 8.32 9.44
N ILE A 83 2.59 8.75 8.51
CA ILE A 83 2.98 9.29 7.20
C ILE A 83 2.79 10.82 7.21
N PHE A 84 3.12 11.55 6.14
CA PHE A 84 3.00 13.02 6.13
C PHE A 84 1.56 13.53 5.91
N GLY A 85 0.54 12.78 6.34
CA GLY A 85 -0.86 13.10 6.07
C GLY A 85 -1.35 12.72 4.66
N ILE A 86 -2.58 13.11 4.35
CA ILE A 86 -3.17 13.06 3.00
C ILE A 86 -3.34 14.51 2.52
N ILE A 87 -2.91 14.81 1.30
CA ILE A 87 -3.08 16.13 0.67
C ILE A 87 -4.18 16.10 -0.41
N PRO A 88 -4.72 17.26 -0.85
CA PRO A 88 -5.75 17.30 -1.88
C PRO A 88 -5.40 16.51 -3.13
N GLY A 89 -6.36 15.73 -3.63
CA GLY A 89 -6.20 14.86 -4.80
C GLY A 89 -5.65 13.46 -4.49
N GLN A 90 -5.13 13.22 -3.29
CA GLN A 90 -4.74 11.87 -2.87
C GLN A 90 -5.94 11.05 -2.40
N ILE A 91 -5.84 9.73 -2.61
CA ILE A 91 -6.79 8.75 -2.10
C ILE A 91 -6.01 7.66 -1.39
N LEU A 92 -6.33 7.42 -0.12
CA LEU A 92 -5.89 6.27 0.66
C LEU A 92 -6.88 5.13 0.46
N PHE A 93 -6.37 3.93 0.19
CA PHE A 93 -7.09 2.66 0.19
C PHE A 93 -6.51 1.76 1.28
N ALA A 94 -7.36 1.06 2.05
CA ALA A 94 -6.90 0.19 3.14
C ALA A 94 -7.68 -1.13 3.21
N SER A 95 -6.96 -2.20 3.59
CA SER A 95 -7.53 -3.55 3.75
C SER A 95 -8.36 -3.72 5.01
N GLY A 96 -8.27 -2.77 5.94
CA GLY A 96 -9.02 -2.72 7.19
C GLY A 96 -8.84 -1.35 7.85
N GLU A 97 -9.70 -1.01 8.81
CA GLU A 97 -9.66 0.29 9.50
C GLU A 97 -9.47 0.17 11.02
N THR A 98 -9.36 -1.04 11.57
CA THR A 98 -9.17 -1.29 13.01
C THR A 98 -8.23 -2.45 13.33
N THR A 99 -7.72 -3.15 12.31
CA THR A 99 -6.97 -4.41 12.46
C THR A 99 -5.53 -4.28 11.97
N ASP A 100 -4.58 -4.87 12.71
CA ASP A 100 -3.18 -4.99 12.32
C ASP A 100 -2.77 -6.44 11.94
N PRO A 101 -1.90 -6.62 10.92
CA PRO A 101 -1.38 -5.58 10.03
C PRO A 101 -2.44 -5.10 9.02
N MET A 102 -2.18 -3.96 8.38
CA MET A 102 -3.05 -3.36 7.36
C MET A 102 -2.26 -3.16 6.06
N LEU A 103 -2.72 -3.76 4.95
CA LEU A 103 -2.24 -3.38 3.62
C LEU A 103 -2.90 -2.07 3.21
N PHE A 104 -2.11 -1.14 2.66
CA PHE A 104 -2.61 0.12 2.17
C PHE A 104 -2.04 0.47 0.80
N ALA A 105 -2.78 1.31 0.07
CA ALA A 105 -2.31 1.94 -1.14
C ALA A 105 -2.65 3.44 -1.13
N VAL A 106 -1.71 4.31 -1.50
CA VAL A 106 -1.93 5.75 -1.63
C VAL A 106 -1.80 6.14 -3.09
N TRP A 107 -2.92 6.57 -3.66
CA TRP A 107 -3.00 7.16 -5.00
C TRP A 107 -2.64 8.63 -4.94
N TRP A 108 -1.62 9.05 -5.70
CA TRP A 108 -1.17 10.43 -5.70
C TRP A 108 -0.99 10.96 -7.14
N PRO A 109 -1.94 11.77 -7.65
CA PRO A 109 -1.77 12.48 -8.91
C PRO A 109 -0.81 13.65 -8.75
N TRP A 110 0.12 13.81 -9.69
CA TRP A 110 1.04 14.95 -9.69
C TRP A 110 0.34 16.22 -10.19
N GLY A 111 0.86 17.40 -9.79
CA GLY A 111 0.21 18.70 -10.03
C GLY A 111 -0.01 19.06 -11.51
N ASP A 112 0.82 18.52 -12.41
CA ASP A 112 0.68 18.71 -13.86
C ASP A 112 -0.25 17.66 -14.50
N GLU A 113 -0.87 16.79 -13.69
CA GLU A 113 -1.83 15.75 -14.04
C GLU A 113 -1.37 14.65 -15.03
N ASP A 114 -0.15 14.69 -15.56
CA ASP A 114 0.28 13.68 -16.54
C ASP A 114 0.59 12.32 -15.92
N TYR A 115 1.00 12.29 -14.66
CA TYR A 115 1.46 11.08 -13.96
C TYR A 115 0.78 10.89 -12.61
N ILE A 116 0.65 9.62 -12.23
CA ILE A 116 0.22 9.20 -10.90
C ILE A 116 1.34 8.39 -10.27
N SER A 117 1.61 8.66 -9.00
CA SER A 117 2.39 7.80 -8.12
C SER A 117 1.45 6.98 -7.25
N LEU A 118 1.48 5.66 -7.40
CA LEU A 118 0.84 4.74 -6.48
C LEU A 118 1.88 4.21 -5.50
N ARG A 119 1.63 4.37 -4.19
CA ARG A 119 2.47 3.81 -3.13
C ARG A 119 1.74 2.69 -2.42
N ILE A 120 2.39 1.54 -2.20
CA ILE A 120 1.77 0.36 -1.60
C ILE A 120 2.66 -0.17 -0.48
N GLY A 121 2.09 -0.31 0.70
CA GLY A 121 2.81 -0.71 1.90
C GLY A 121 1.96 -1.54 2.86
N ILE A 122 2.61 -2.07 3.89
CA ILE A 122 1.93 -2.71 5.01
C ILE A 122 2.24 -1.90 6.26
N TYR A 123 1.19 -1.48 6.96
CA TYR A 123 1.28 -0.82 8.25
C TYR A 123 1.03 -1.83 9.36
N ASP A 124 2.00 -1.98 10.26
CA ASP A 124 1.88 -2.78 11.48
C ASP A 124 2.39 -1.97 12.68
N PRO A 125 1.49 -1.33 13.47
CA PRO A 125 1.89 -0.51 14.61
C PRO A 125 2.54 -1.32 15.73
N ARG A 126 2.37 -2.65 15.77
CA ARG A 126 3.01 -3.51 16.79
C ARG A 126 4.52 -3.58 16.57
N ASN A 127 4.94 -3.48 15.31
CA ASN A 127 6.34 -3.53 14.87
C ASN A 127 7.13 -4.64 15.60
N ASP A 128 6.51 -5.81 15.74
CA ASP A 128 7.14 -6.96 16.35
C ASP A 128 8.05 -7.68 15.33
N ASN A 129 8.73 -8.73 15.78
CA ASN A 129 9.61 -9.50 14.90
C ASN A 129 8.86 -10.30 13.83
N LEU A 130 7.53 -10.38 13.85
CA LEU A 130 6.74 -11.18 12.91
C LEU A 130 6.68 -10.49 11.54
N LEU A 131 6.52 -9.16 11.52
CA LEU A 131 6.42 -8.35 10.30
C LEU A 131 7.35 -7.13 10.31
N SER A 132 8.65 -7.37 10.48
CA SER A 132 9.66 -6.30 10.39
C SER A 132 9.69 -5.63 9.01
N LYS A 133 10.24 -4.41 8.93
CA LYS A 133 10.42 -3.66 7.67
C LYS A 133 11.10 -4.49 6.57
N ASP A 134 12.12 -5.28 6.90
CA ASP A 134 12.81 -6.14 5.94
C ASP A 134 11.90 -7.25 5.40
N LYS A 135 11.05 -7.83 6.25
CA LYS A 135 10.07 -8.84 5.82
C LYS A 135 9.00 -8.22 4.93
N ILE A 136 8.49 -7.05 5.29
CA ILE A 136 7.54 -6.28 4.45
C ILE A 136 8.17 -6.00 3.08
N ARG A 137 9.41 -5.48 3.05
CA ARG A 137 10.16 -5.23 1.82
C ARG A 137 10.30 -6.49 0.98
N ASN A 138 10.67 -7.62 1.59
CA ASN A 138 10.83 -8.89 0.90
C ASN A 138 9.53 -9.35 0.25
N HIS A 139 8.42 -9.36 1.00
CA HIS A 139 7.11 -9.75 0.48
C HIS A 139 6.65 -8.84 -0.65
N LEU A 140 6.64 -7.53 -0.43
CA LEU A 140 6.17 -6.58 -1.45
C LEU A 140 7.06 -6.58 -2.69
N SER A 141 8.38 -6.67 -2.55
CA SER A 141 9.30 -6.74 -3.69
C SER A 141 9.07 -8.01 -4.52
N GLU A 142 8.82 -9.14 -3.86
CA GLU A 142 8.45 -10.38 -4.54
C GLU A 142 7.13 -10.22 -5.31
N TRP A 143 6.08 -9.71 -4.67
CA TRP A 143 4.75 -9.59 -5.28
C TRP A 143 4.73 -8.63 -6.47
N PHE A 144 5.57 -7.58 -6.45
CA PHE A 144 5.69 -6.60 -7.53
C PHE A 144 6.86 -6.85 -8.49
N ASN A 145 7.55 -8.00 -8.39
CA ASN A 145 8.69 -8.36 -9.24
C ASN A 145 9.82 -7.31 -9.25
N ILE A 146 10.06 -6.63 -8.12
CA ILE A 146 11.19 -5.71 -7.98
C ILE A 146 12.46 -6.54 -7.80
N LYS A 147 13.43 -6.35 -8.70
CA LYS A 147 14.76 -6.94 -8.54
C LYS A 147 15.40 -6.38 -7.28
N LYS A 148 15.83 -7.26 -6.37
CA LYS A 148 16.71 -6.87 -5.26
C LYS A 148 18.06 -6.46 -5.86
N THR A 149 18.39 -5.17 -5.80
CA THR A 149 19.75 -4.67 -6.01
C THR A 149 20.63 -5.02 -4.83
#